data_AF-A0A0M4D0W4-F1
#
_entry.id   AF-A0A0M4D0W4-F1
#
_cell.length_a   1.000
_cell.length_b   1.000
_cell.length_c   1.000
_cell.angle_alpha   90.00
_cell.angle_beta   90.00
_cell.angle_gamma   90.00
#
_symmetry.space_group_name_H-M   'P 1'
#
loop_
_entity.id
_entity.type
_entity.pdbx_description
1 polymer ?
#
loop_
_entity_poly.entity_id
_entity_poly.type
_entity_poly.pdbx_seq_one_letter_code
_entity_poly.pdbx_strand_id
1 'polypeptide(L)'
;MTISEPMTLFTDSLLAGVVFYFALRLQGLWRAGRQLSVRLWAGAFFASSLAAASGGTYHGFRPALGETGAFLLWKITVAAIGLTGLLMVCSMAMAVLRGRGRRALVGLAFLQYLLYLGWMGGHDAFLYVILDYVPALLCVLFLQLYDGWRVGAPAAPWLAGGVVMSFAAAAIQASGFTLHPHFNHNDLYHVVQLGAFYLLYRGGALLADRRDDLGVRNGEGRA
;
A
#
# COMPACT_ATOMS: atom_id res chain seq x y z
N MET A 1 31.97 -0.14 10.84
CA MET A 1 30.73 -0.79 10.37
C MET A 1 30.65 -0.57 8.87
N THR A 2 30.56 -1.63 8.07
CA THR A 2 30.48 -1.53 6.60
C THR A 2 29.01 -1.51 6.18
N ILE A 3 28.62 -0.54 5.36
CA ILE A 3 27.27 -0.46 4.78
C ILE A 3 27.33 -1.10 3.39
N SER A 4 26.47 -2.08 3.13
CA SER A 4 26.54 -2.89 1.90
C SER A 4 26.00 -2.14 0.68
N GLU A 5 24.82 -1.53 0.85
CA GLU A 5 24.14 -0.76 -0.18
C GLU A 5 23.77 0.64 0.36
N PRO A 6 24.73 1.59 0.43
CA PRO A 6 24.50 2.86 1.11
C PRO A 6 23.43 3.72 0.43
N MET A 7 23.34 3.67 -0.90
CA MET A 7 22.35 4.44 -1.65
C MET A 7 20.96 3.81 -1.57
N THR A 8 20.86 2.48 -1.63
CA THR A 8 19.60 1.76 -1.41
C THR A 8 19.06 2.07 -0.01
N LEU A 9 19.91 1.96 1.02
CA LEU A 9 19.57 2.33 2.40
C LEU A 9 19.06 3.78 2.50
N PHE A 10 19.75 4.72 1.86
CA PHE A 10 19.38 6.14 1.89
C PHE A 10 18.02 6.37 1.23
N THR A 11 17.81 5.86 0.02
CA THR A 11 16.57 6.06 -0.73
C THR A 11 15.38 5.38 -0.05
N ASP A 12 15.56 4.20 0.54
CA ASP A 12 14.53 3.53 1.35
C ASP A 12 14.20 4.31 2.62
N SER A 13 15.22 4.84 3.31
CA SER A 13 15.01 5.66 4.51
C SER A 13 14.26 6.95 4.20
N LEU A 14 14.56 7.58 3.05
CA LEU A 14 13.83 8.74 2.56
C LEU A 14 12.37 8.37 2.23
N LEU A 15 12.15 7.26 1.52
CA LEU A 15 10.81 6.75 1.21
C LEU A 15 10.03 6.49 2.50
N ALA A 16 10.62 5.77 3.46
CA ALA A 16 10.01 5.47 4.75
C ALA A 16 9.58 6.74 5.50
N GLY A 17 10.46 7.75 5.57
CA GLY A 17 10.19 9.01 6.26
C GLY A 17 9.08 9.84 5.61
N VAL A 18 9.09 9.96 4.28
CA VAL A 18 8.06 10.72 3.56
C VAL A 18 6.70 10.00 3.61
N VAL A 19 6.69 8.68 3.44
CA VAL A 19 5.45 7.87 3.52
C VAL A 19 4.88 7.91 4.95
N PHE A 20 5.73 7.88 5.98
CA PHE A 20 5.31 8.09 7.38
C PHE A 20 4.66 9.45 7.57
N TYR A 21 5.27 10.51 7.03
CA TYR A 21 4.70 11.85 7.08
C TYR A 21 3.31 11.91 6.42
N PHE A 22 3.13 11.31 5.23
CA PHE A 22 1.82 11.20 4.60
C PHE A 22 0.82 10.39 5.45
N ALA A 23 1.27 9.32 6.11
CA ALA A 23 0.43 8.55 7.04
C ALA A 23 -0.11 9.42 8.19
N LEU A 24 0.75 10.26 8.80
CA LEU A 24 0.36 11.21 9.84
C LEU A 24 -0.65 12.25 9.33
N ARG A 25 -0.45 12.76 8.11
CA ARG A 25 -1.38 13.71 7.48
C ARG A 25 -2.75 13.08 7.24
N LEU A 26 -2.80 11.86 6.70
CA LEU A 26 -4.05 11.11 6.50
C LEU A 26 -4.74 10.77 7.82
N GLN A 27 -3.96 10.40 8.84
CA GLN A 27 -4.48 10.16 10.19
C GLN A 27 -5.14 11.42 10.78
N GLY A 28 -4.57 12.60 10.54
CA GLY A 28 -5.20 13.88 10.89
C GLY A 28 -6.53 14.11 10.18
N LEU A 29 -6.59 13.85 8.87
CA LEU A 29 -7.82 13.98 8.07
C LEU A 29 -8.92 13.00 8.54
N TRP A 30 -8.55 11.76 8.86
CA TRP A 30 -9.48 10.81 9.47
C TRP A 30 -10.06 11.35 10.79
N ARG A 31 -9.24 11.88 11.69
CA ARG A 31 -9.73 12.41 12.98
C ARG A 31 -10.77 13.51 12.80
N ALA A 32 -10.63 14.33 11.76
CA ALA A 32 -11.57 15.39 11.42
C ALA A 32 -12.85 14.87 10.73
N GLY A 33 -12.72 14.01 9.72
CA GLY A 33 -13.82 13.57 8.86
C GLY A 33 -14.50 12.25 9.24
N ARG A 34 -13.89 11.49 10.17
CA ARG A 34 -14.31 10.16 10.66
C ARG A 34 -14.58 9.10 9.56
N GLN A 35 -13.92 9.21 8.41
CA GLN A 35 -14.04 8.25 7.30
C GLN A 35 -13.15 7.02 7.54
N LEU A 36 -13.73 5.82 7.59
CA LEU A 36 -12.99 4.59 7.83
C LEU A 36 -12.04 4.25 6.67
N SER A 37 -12.45 4.52 5.44
CA SER A 37 -11.60 4.41 4.23
C SER A 37 -10.29 5.18 4.39
N VAL A 38 -10.35 6.44 4.85
CA VAL A 38 -9.16 7.26 5.10
C VAL A 38 -8.29 6.68 6.21
N ARG A 39 -8.89 6.18 7.31
CA ARG A 39 -8.14 5.54 8.40
C ARG A 39 -7.38 4.30 7.94
N LEU A 40 -8.05 3.44 7.17
CA LEU A 40 -7.45 2.22 6.62
C LEU A 40 -6.34 2.56 5.64
N TRP A 41 -6.54 3.58 4.81
CA TRP A 41 -5.50 4.08 3.89
C TRP A 41 -4.30 4.66 4.63
N ALA A 42 -4.52 5.43 5.71
CA ALA A 42 -3.44 5.88 6.59
C ALA A 42 -2.66 4.71 7.20
N GLY A 43 -3.38 3.67 7.63
CA GLY A 43 -2.77 2.41 8.10
C GLY A 43 -1.90 1.74 7.04
N ALA A 44 -2.35 1.70 5.78
CA ALA A 44 -1.56 1.17 4.67
C ALA A 44 -0.25 1.96 4.50
N PHE A 45 -0.29 3.29 4.63
CA PHE A 45 0.91 4.13 4.58
C PHE A 45 1.85 3.88 5.77
N PHE A 46 1.33 3.69 6.99
CA PHE A 46 2.17 3.29 8.13
C PHE A 46 2.84 1.93 7.88
N ALA A 47 2.11 0.96 7.35
CA ALA A 47 2.65 -0.36 7.02
C ALA A 47 3.72 -0.27 5.91
N SER A 48 3.49 0.53 4.87
CA SER A 48 4.47 0.78 3.81
C SER A 48 5.74 1.46 4.32
N SER A 49 5.60 2.43 5.23
CA SER A 49 6.73 3.09 5.87
C SER A 49 7.56 2.09 6.70
N LEU A 50 6.90 1.20 7.45
CA LEU A 50 7.58 0.14 8.19
C LEU A 50 8.31 -0.83 7.25
N ALA A 51 7.69 -1.20 6.13
CA ALA A 51 8.31 -2.04 5.10
C ALA A 51 9.58 -1.39 4.52
N ALA A 52 9.51 -0.11 4.12
CA ALA A 52 10.67 0.60 3.58
C ALA A 52 11.78 0.78 4.64
N ALA A 53 11.44 1.07 5.90
CA ALA A 53 12.43 1.20 6.96
C ALA A 53 13.13 -0.12 7.27
N SER A 54 12.38 -1.22 7.34
CA SER A 54 12.92 -2.56 7.60
C SER A 54 13.70 -3.13 6.40
N GLY A 55 13.18 -2.94 5.17
CA GLY A 55 13.87 -3.28 3.92
C GLY A 55 15.18 -2.51 3.74
N GLY A 56 15.17 -1.19 3.96
CA GLY A 56 16.38 -0.37 3.86
C GLY A 56 17.42 -0.79 4.89
N THR A 57 17.00 -1.08 6.12
CA THR A 57 17.87 -1.61 7.17
C THR A 57 18.47 -2.97 6.76
N TYR A 58 17.67 -3.83 6.13
CA TYR A 58 18.14 -5.11 5.59
C TYR A 58 19.22 -4.89 4.52
N HIS A 59 18.97 -4.05 3.52
CA HIS A 59 19.94 -3.73 2.46
C HIS A 59 21.23 -3.09 2.99
N GLY A 60 21.12 -2.17 3.94
CA GLY A 60 22.26 -1.44 4.49
C GLY A 60 23.14 -2.30 5.39
N PHE A 61 22.52 -3.08 6.29
CA PHE A 61 23.19 -3.66 7.46
C PHE A 61 23.17 -5.18 7.53
N ARG A 62 22.73 -5.90 6.49
CA ARG A 62 22.69 -7.38 6.48
C ARG A 62 23.94 -8.06 7.05
N PRO A 63 25.19 -7.68 6.70
CA PRO A 63 26.38 -8.35 7.26
C PRO A 63 26.55 -8.16 8.77
N ALA A 64 26.00 -7.07 9.33
CA ALA A 64 26.09 -6.74 10.75
C ALA A 64 24.94 -7.33 11.59
N LEU A 65 23.84 -7.75 10.97
CA LEU A 65 22.64 -8.26 11.66
C LEU A 65 22.75 -9.73 12.10
N GLY A 66 23.71 -10.48 11.55
CA GLY A 66 23.74 -11.94 11.67
C GLY A 66 22.54 -12.61 10.98
N GLU A 67 22.51 -13.94 10.98
CA GLU A 67 21.46 -14.70 10.29
C GLU A 67 20.07 -14.47 10.89
N THR A 68 19.94 -14.56 12.22
CA THR A 68 18.67 -14.37 12.93
C THR A 68 18.13 -12.95 12.76
N GLY A 69 18.99 -11.93 12.87
CA GLY A 69 18.59 -10.54 12.71
C GLY A 69 18.11 -10.25 11.28
N ALA A 70 18.85 -10.73 10.28
CA ALA A 70 18.46 -10.59 8.87
C ALA A 70 17.15 -11.32 8.57
N PHE A 71 16.97 -12.55 9.09
CA PHE A 71 15.74 -13.31 8.94
C PHE A 71 14.53 -12.60 9.54
N LEU A 72 14.61 -12.17 10.81
CA LEU A 72 13.50 -11.48 11.48
C LEU A 72 13.14 -10.17 10.79
N LEU A 73 14.14 -9.40 10.38
CA LEU A 73 13.93 -8.13 9.68
C LEU A 73 13.27 -8.33 8.32
N TRP A 74 13.66 -9.38 7.59
CA TRP A 74 13.00 -9.77 6.35
C TRP A 74 11.54 -10.15 6.58
N LYS A 75 11.24 -10.97 7.61
CA LYS A 75 9.86 -11.33 7.96
C LYS A 75 9.00 -10.11 8.32
N ILE A 76 9.56 -9.14 9.04
CA ILE A 76 8.89 -7.86 9.33
C ILE A 76 8.59 -7.11 8.03
N THR A 77 9.57 -7.03 7.13
CA THR A 77 9.45 -6.34 5.82
C THR A 77 8.30 -6.93 5.02
N VAL A 78 8.31 -8.25 4.79
CA VAL A 78 7.32 -8.91 3.94
C VAL A 78 5.93 -8.93 4.56
N ALA A 79 5.81 -9.04 5.90
CA ALA A 79 4.53 -8.93 6.60
C ALA A 79 3.95 -7.51 6.49
N ALA A 80 4.78 -6.48 6.59
CA ALA A 80 4.36 -5.09 6.45
C ALA A 80 3.89 -4.75 5.02
N ILE A 81 4.52 -5.34 3.99
CA ILE A 81 4.07 -5.23 2.61
C ILE A 81 2.69 -5.87 2.43
N GLY A 82 2.49 -7.11 2.92
CA GLY A 82 1.18 -7.76 2.84
C GLY A 82 0.08 -7.01 3.60
N LEU A 83 0.43 -6.45 4.78
CA LEU A 83 -0.49 -5.62 5.55
C LEU A 83 -0.89 -4.35 4.80
N THR A 84 0.03 -3.76 4.02
CA THR A 84 -0.27 -2.64 3.12
C THR A 84 -1.36 -3.03 2.12
N GLY A 85 -1.20 -4.17 1.44
CA GLY A 85 -2.17 -4.69 0.47
C GLY A 85 -3.55 -4.90 1.09
N LEU A 86 -3.62 -5.57 2.24
CA LEU A 86 -4.85 -5.78 3.01
C LEU A 86 -5.56 -4.46 3.32
N LEU A 87 -4.83 -3.48 3.85
CA LEU A 87 -5.40 -2.21 4.29
C LEU A 87 -5.85 -1.34 3.11
N MET A 88 -5.11 -1.38 1.98
CA MET A 88 -5.53 -0.72 0.74
C MET A 88 -6.85 -1.31 0.22
N VAL A 89 -6.96 -2.64 0.12
CA VAL A 89 -8.18 -3.29 -0.37
C VAL A 89 -9.36 -3.04 0.57
N CYS A 90 -9.15 -3.15 1.89
CA CYS A 90 -10.19 -2.83 2.87
C CYS A 90 -10.66 -1.37 2.75
N SER A 91 -9.73 -0.43 2.57
CA SER A 91 -10.06 0.98 2.35
C SER A 91 -10.93 1.18 1.10
N MET A 92 -10.57 0.57 -0.03
CA MET A 92 -11.37 0.64 -1.26
C MET A 92 -12.75 -0.01 -1.10
N ALA A 93 -12.83 -1.13 -0.36
CA ALA A 93 -14.12 -1.76 -0.05
C ALA A 93 -15.05 -0.82 0.72
N MET A 94 -14.50 0.00 1.63
CA MET A 94 -15.26 1.02 2.35
C MET A 94 -15.65 2.21 1.46
N ALA A 95 -14.74 2.65 0.58
CA ALA A 95 -14.95 3.83 -0.27
C ALA A 95 -15.89 3.59 -1.46
N VAL A 96 -15.89 2.38 -2.02
CA VAL A 96 -16.55 2.08 -3.31
C VAL A 96 -17.74 1.15 -3.16
N LEU A 97 -17.64 0.10 -2.33
CA LEU A 97 -18.64 -0.96 -2.24
C LEU A 97 -19.61 -0.77 -1.08
N ARG A 98 -20.71 -1.53 -1.10
CA ARG A 98 -21.79 -1.52 -0.08
C ARG A 98 -22.19 -2.95 0.29
N GLY A 99 -22.86 -3.11 1.43
CA GLY A 99 -23.56 -4.35 1.81
C GLY A 99 -22.74 -5.65 1.70
N ARG A 100 -23.24 -6.63 0.93
CA ARG A 100 -22.60 -7.96 0.79
C ARG A 100 -21.25 -7.90 0.06
N GLY A 101 -21.14 -7.09 -1.00
CA GLY A 101 -19.91 -6.98 -1.79
C GLY A 101 -18.73 -6.45 -0.97
N ARG A 102 -18.98 -5.42 -0.14
CA ARG A 102 -17.99 -4.91 0.82
C ARG A 102 -17.49 -6.00 1.77
N ARG A 103 -18.42 -6.70 2.43
CA ARG A 103 -18.07 -7.75 3.41
C ARG A 103 -17.29 -8.89 2.76
N ALA A 104 -17.70 -9.32 1.57
CA ALA A 104 -17.01 -10.36 0.82
C ALA A 104 -15.58 -9.95 0.46
N LEU A 105 -15.38 -8.73 -0.08
CA LEU A 105 -14.05 -8.25 -0.44
C LEU A 105 -13.12 -8.10 0.77
N VAL A 106 -13.63 -7.55 1.88
CA VAL A 106 -12.87 -7.48 3.14
C VAL A 106 -12.50 -8.87 3.63
N GLY A 107 -13.44 -9.81 3.67
CA GLY A 107 -13.18 -11.19 4.09
C GLY A 107 -12.15 -11.89 3.21
N LEU A 108 -12.23 -11.71 1.89
CA LEU A 108 -11.27 -12.25 0.93
C LEU A 108 -9.87 -11.65 1.14
N ALA A 109 -9.78 -10.33 1.33
CA ALA A 109 -8.50 -9.65 1.58
C ALA A 109 -7.83 -10.15 2.87
N PHE A 110 -8.61 -10.33 3.94
CA PHE A 110 -8.10 -10.91 5.19
C PHE A 110 -7.63 -12.35 4.99
N LEU A 111 -8.42 -13.18 4.31
CA LEU A 111 -8.04 -14.56 4.01
C LEU A 111 -6.74 -14.62 3.19
N GLN A 112 -6.64 -13.81 2.13
CA GLN A 112 -5.43 -13.71 1.32
C GLN A 112 -4.22 -13.34 2.18
N TYR A 113 -4.33 -12.31 3.03
CA TYR A 113 -3.23 -11.90 3.90
C TYR A 113 -2.79 -13.00 4.88
N LEU A 114 -3.74 -13.74 5.47
CA LEU A 114 -3.41 -14.86 6.37
C LEU A 114 -2.72 -16.01 5.62
N LEU A 115 -3.18 -16.34 4.41
CA LEU A 115 -2.55 -17.35 3.56
C LEU A 115 -1.14 -16.92 3.15
N TYR A 116 -0.97 -15.64 2.78
CA TYR A 116 0.32 -15.05 2.46
C TYR A 116 1.30 -15.11 3.65
N LEU A 117 0.87 -14.72 4.85
CA LEU A 117 1.71 -14.82 6.06
C LEU A 117 2.12 -16.26 6.34
N GLY A 118 1.19 -17.22 6.24
CA GLY A 118 1.50 -18.64 6.42
C GLY A 118 2.52 -19.14 5.38
N TRP A 119 2.35 -18.76 4.11
CA TRP A 119 3.27 -19.11 3.03
C TRP A 119 4.66 -18.52 3.23
N MET A 120 4.74 -17.23 3.55
CA MET A 120 5.98 -16.52 3.81
C MET A 120 6.65 -16.96 5.11
N GLY A 121 5.98 -17.72 5.99
CA GLY A 121 6.62 -18.36 7.12
C GLY A 121 7.76 -19.30 6.71
N GLY A 122 7.58 -20.02 5.59
CA GLY A 122 8.55 -20.98 5.05
C GLY A 122 9.31 -20.52 3.81
N HIS A 123 9.01 -19.33 3.26
CA HIS A 123 9.59 -18.85 2.01
C HIS A 123 10.13 -17.43 2.14
N ASP A 124 11.23 -17.14 1.44
CA ASP A 124 11.88 -15.83 1.44
C ASP A 124 11.97 -15.18 0.05
N ALA A 125 11.56 -15.88 -1.00
CA ALA A 125 11.67 -15.37 -2.36
C ALA A 125 10.77 -14.15 -2.56
N PHE A 126 11.36 -13.05 -3.03
CA PHE A 126 10.65 -11.79 -3.28
C PHE A 126 9.53 -11.92 -4.33
N LEU A 127 9.61 -12.93 -5.21
CA LEU A 127 8.52 -13.26 -6.14
C LEU A 127 7.18 -13.44 -5.43
N TYR A 128 7.16 -14.06 -4.24
CA TYR A 128 5.91 -14.25 -3.50
C TYR A 128 5.35 -12.95 -2.93
N VAL A 129 6.21 -11.97 -2.63
CA VAL A 129 5.80 -10.61 -2.26
C VAL A 129 5.13 -9.92 -3.44
N ILE A 130 5.69 -10.07 -4.66
CA ILE A 130 5.11 -9.55 -5.89
C ILE A 130 3.74 -10.18 -6.17
N LEU A 131 3.65 -11.51 -6.07
CA LEU A 131 2.40 -12.24 -6.29
C LEU A 131 1.30 -11.86 -5.29
N ASP A 132 1.64 -11.37 -4.10
CA ASP A 132 0.67 -10.88 -3.12
C ASP A 132 0.22 -9.43 -3.40
N TYR A 133 1.15 -8.50 -3.61
CA TYR A 133 0.78 -7.09 -3.73
C TYR A 133 0.16 -6.75 -5.10
N VAL A 134 0.52 -7.45 -6.18
CA VAL A 134 0.00 -7.15 -7.53
C VAL A 134 -1.52 -7.31 -7.59
N PRO A 135 -2.13 -8.41 -7.13
CA PRO A 135 -3.59 -8.53 -7.03
C PRO A 135 -4.25 -7.39 -6.23
N ALA A 136 -3.63 -6.96 -5.12
CA ALA A 136 -4.15 -5.86 -4.31
C ALA A 136 -4.14 -4.53 -5.09
N LEU A 137 -3.05 -4.21 -5.78
CA LEU A 137 -2.95 -3.01 -6.62
C LEU A 137 -3.91 -3.04 -7.81
N LEU A 138 -4.08 -4.20 -8.46
CA LEU A 138 -5.07 -4.37 -9.54
C LEU A 138 -6.50 -4.20 -9.02
N CYS A 139 -6.80 -4.69 -7.81
CA CYS A 139 -8.10 -4.48 -7.17
C CYS A 139 -8.35 -2.98 -6.92
N VAL A 140 -7.36 -2.26 -6.38
CA VAL A 140 -7.44 -0.79 -6.22
C VAL A 140 -7.68 -0.12 -7.56
N LEU A 141 -6.88 -0.43 -8.59
CA LEU A 141 -7.02 0.17 -9.91
C LEU A 141 -8.42 -0.08 -10.50
N PHE A 142 -8.89 -1.32 -10.47
CA PHE A 142 -10.20 -1.69 -11.00
C PHE A 142 -11.33 -0.92 -10.29
N LEU A 143 -11.31 -0.87 -8.95
CA LEU A 143 -12.34 -0.16 -8.18
C LEU A 143 -12.30 1.34 -8.44
N GLN A 144 -11.12 1.92 -8.64
CA GLN A 144 -10.99 3.35 -8.92
C GLN A 144 -11.38 3.72 -10.35
N LEU A 145 -11.11 2.86 -11.34
CA LEU A 145 -11.63 3.04 -12.69
C LEU A 145 -13.16 2.92 -12.72
N TYR A 146 -13.70 1.94 -12.00
CA TYR A 146 -15.15 1.77 -11.86
C TYR A 146 -15.80 2.98 -11.18
N ASP A 147 -15.28 3.42 -10.03
CA ASP A 147 -15.87 4.54 -9.29
C ASP A 147 -15.70 5.88 -10.01
N GLY A 148 -14.55 6.08 -10.67
CA GLY A 148 -14.32 7.22 -11.55
C GLY A 148 -15.31 7.28 -12.70
N TRP A 149 -15.59 6.15 -13.36
CA TRP A 149 -16.57 6.10 -14.45
C TRP A 149 -18.01 6.24 -13.98
N ARG A 150 -18.38 5.63 -12.84
CA ARG A 150 -19.77 5.57 -12.37
C ARG A 150 -20.24 6.84 -11.66
N VAL A 151 -19.38 7.45 -10.85
CA VAL A 151 -19.77 8.60 -9.99
C VAL A 151 -18.82 9.79 -10.11
N GLY A 152 -17.78 9.71 -10.95
CA GLY A 152 -16.83 10.81 -11.11
C GLY A 152 -16.02 11.09 -9.84
N ALA A 153 -15.68 10.05 -9.08
CA ALA A 153 -15.04 10.21 -7.78
C ALA A 153 -13.71 10.99 -7.88
N PRO A 154 -13.52 12.08 -7.11
CA PRO A 154 -12.34 12.94 -7.24
C PRO A 154 -11.03 12.23 -6.86
N ALA A 155 -11.10 11.17 -6.03
CA ALA A 155 -9.96 10.35 -5.67
C ALA A 155 -9.47 9.41 -6.79
N ALA A 156 -10.35 9.07 -7.75
CA ALA A 156 -10.09 8.04 -8.77
C ALA A 156 -8.84 8.30 -9.62
N PRO A 157 -8.66 9.47 -10.28
CA PRO A 157 -7.49 9.70 -11.13
C PRO A 157 -6.17 9.67 -10.34
N TRP A 158 -6.17 10.17 -9.10
CA TRP A 158 -4.99 10.15 -8.23
C TRP A 158 -4.60 8.73 -7.83
N LEU A 159 -5.57 7.92 -7.41
CA LEU A 159 -5.30 6.54 -6.98
C LEU A 159 -4.93 5.65 -8.17
N ALA A 160 -5.62 5.77 -9.31
CA ALA A 160 -5.27 5.06 -10.53
C ALA A 160 -3.87 5.44 -11.04
N GLY A 161 -3.56 6.75 -11.08
CA GLY A 161 -2.25 7.25 -11.46
C GLY A 161 -1.13 6.76 -10.53
N GLY A 162 -1.38 6.75 -9.22
CA GLY A 162 -0.45 6.21 -8.23
C GLY A 162 -0.18 4.71 -8.40
N VAL A 163 -1.20 3.91 -8.71
CA VAL A 163 -1.03 2.48 -9.01
C VAL A 163 -0.24 2.28 -10.30
N VAL A 164 -0.58 2.99 -11.39
CA VAL A 164 0.16 2.91 -12.66
C VAL A 164 1.63 3.30 -12.47
N MET A 165 1.89 4.36 -11.71
CA MET A 165 3.25 4.79 -11.37
C MET A 165 3.99 3.75 -10.52
N SER A 166 3.29 3.03 -9.63
CA SER A 166 3.91 1.94 -8.85
C SER A 166 4.30 0.77 -9.74
N PHE A 167 3.47 0.40 -10.73
CA PHE A 167 3.85 -0.60 -11.73
C PHE A 167 5.03 -0.16 -12.60
N ALA A 168 5.10 1.13 -12.96
CA ALA A 168 6.25 1.69 -13.66
C ALA A 168 7.53 1.60 -12.82
N ALA A 169 7.45 1.92 -11.52
CA ALA A 169 8.55 1.73 -10.58
C ALA A 169 8.99 0.26 -10.54
N ALA A 170 8.05 -0.68 -10.36
CA ALA A 170 8.35 -2.10 -10.31
C ALA A 170 9.00 -2.61 -11.62
N ALA A 171 8.56 -2.10 -12.78
CA ALA A 171 9.18 -2.41 -14.06
C ALA A 171 10.64 -1.92 -14.16
N ILE A 172 10.93 -0.72 -13.64
CA ILE A 172 12.30 -0.21 -13.52
C ILE A 172 13.14 -1.16 -12.66
N GLN A 173 12.63 -1.54 -11.48
CA GLN A 173 13.33 -2.46 -10.59
C GLN A 173 13.64 -3.80 -11.29
N ALA A 174 12.62 -4.41 -11.91
CA ALA A 174 12.72 -5.69 -12.58
C ALA A 174 13.63 -5.67 -13.83
N SER A 175 13.74 -4.53 -14.50
CA SER A 175 14.62 -4.37 -15.66
C SER A 175 16.11 -4.43 -15.31
N GLY A 176 16.46 -4.20 -14.04
CA GLY A 176 17.85 -4.03 -13.61
C GLY A 176 18.51 -2.75 -14.12
N PHE A 177 17.77 -1.84 -14.75
CA PHE A 177 18.30 -0.60 -15.33
C PHE A 177 18.97 0.28 -14.27
N THR A 178 20.28 0.48 -14.41
CA THR A 178 21.08 1.34 -13.52
C THR A 178 21.37 2.68 -14.17
N LEU A 179 21.04 3.77 -13.49
CA LEU A 179 21.30 5.13 -14.01
C LEU A 179 22.76 5.53 -13.80
N HIS A 180 23.38 5.07 -12.71
CA HIS A 180 24.76 5.36 -12.33
C HIS A 180 25.33 4.21 -11.49
N PRO A 181 26.66 4.00 -11.41
CA PRO A 181 27.27 2.99 -10.53
C PRO A 181 26.92 3.12 -9.05
N HIS A 182 26.61 4.33 -8.60
CA HIS A 182 26.13 4.64 -7.24
C HIS A 182 24.63 4.96 -7.20
N PHE A 183 23.89 4.69 -8.28
CA PHE A 183 22.44 4.89 -8.34
C PHE A 183 21.83 3.81 -9.25
N ASN A 184 21.51 2.68 -8.65
CA ASN A 184 21.07 1.47 -9.34
C ASN A 184 19.54 1.45 -9.55
N HIS A 185 19.02 0.32 -10.02
CA HIS A 185 17.59 0.12 -10.29
C HIS A 185 16.72 0.18 -9.03
N ASN A 186 17.22 -0.24 -7.86
CA ASN A 186 16.51 -0.13 -6.59
C ASN A 186 16.40 1.33 -6.15
N ASP A 187 17.50 2.09 -6.29
CA ASP A 187 17.50 3.52 -5.98
C ASP A 187 16.48 4.29 -6.84
N LEU A 188 16.49 4.02 -8.15
CA LEU A 188 15.55 4.62 -9.08
C LEU A 188 14.11 4.17 -8.80
N TYR A 189 13.91 2.89 -8.48
CA TYR A 189 12.62 2.36 -8.03
C TYR A 189 12.08 3.16 -6.84
N HIS A 190 12.87 3.36 -5.77
CA HIS A 190 12.42 4.10 -4.59
C HIS A 190 12.04 5.55 -4.91
N VAL A 191 12.78 6.22 -5.78
CA VAL A 191 12.48 7.60 -6.20
C VAL A 191 11.18 7.67 -6.99
N VAL A 192 10.96 6.76 -7.95
CA VAL A 192 9.70 6.73 -8.72
C VAL A 192 8.54 6.32 -7.81
N GLN A 193 8.75 5.37 -6.92
CA GLN A 193 7.76 4.92 -5.93
C GLN A 193 7.35 6.04 -4.97
N LEU A 194 8.26 6.97 -4.64
CA LEU A 194 7.93 8.16 -3.86
C LEU A 194 6.89 9.04 -4.56
N GLY A 195 7.04 9.23 -5.89
CA GLY A 195 6.04 9.92 -6.71
C GLY A 195 4.70 9.18 -6.73
N ALA A 196 4.73 7.84 -6.79
CA ALA A 196 3.52 7.03 -6.68
C ALA A 196 2.82 7.24 -5.32
N PHE A 197 3.56 7.20 -4.22
CA PHE A 197 3.00 7.46 -2.88
C PHE A 197 2.43 8.86 -2.73
N TYR A 198 3.02 9.87 -3.38
CA TYR A 198 2.42 11.21 -3.41
C TYR A 198 1.04 11.21 -4.09
N LEU A 199 0.90 10.56 -5.25
CA LEU A 199 -0.39 10.43 -5.93
C LEU A 199 -1.39 9.64 -5.08
N LEU A 200 -0.95 8.53 -4.48
CA LEU A 200 -1.78 7.72 -3.57
C LEU A 200 -2.20 8.50 -2.31
N TYR A 201 -1.35 9.39 -1.80
CA TYR A 201 -1.66 10.27 -0.68
C TYR A 201 -2.74 11.29 -1.06
N ARG A 202 -2.58 11.95 -2.22
CA ARG A 202 -3.57 12.91 -2.73
C ARG A 202 -4.93 12.26 -2.94
N GLY A 203 -4.96 11.05 -3.50
CA GLY A 203 -6.20 10.29 -3.66
C GLY A 203 -6.79 9.82 -2.33
N GLY A 204 -5.95 9.33 -1.42
CA GLY A 204 -6.35 8.90 -0.07
C GLY A 204 -6.99 10.02 0.75
N ALA A 205 -6.50 11.24 0.63
CA ALA A 205 -7.05 12.43 1.29
C ALA A 205 -8.45 12.81 0.79
N LEU A 206 -8.86 12.31 -0.39
CA LEU A 206 -10.16 12.57 -1.03
C LEU A 206 -11.14 11.41 -0.86
N LEU A 207 -10.75 10.32 -0.18
CA LEU A 207 -11.63 9.19 0.06
C LEU A 207 -12.78 9.57 1.01
N ALA A 208 -13.93 8.99 0.73
CA ALA A 208 -15.10 9.04 1.58
C ALA A 208 -15.78 7.67 1.58
N ASP A 209 -16.31 7.27 2.73
CA ASP A 209 -17.02 6.00 2.86
C ASP A 209 -18.28 6.02 2.01
N ARG A 210 -18.47 4.97 1.19
CA ARG A 210 -19.77 4.73 0.57
C ARG A 210 -20.73 4.44 1.72
N ARG A 211 -21.82 5.19 1.83
CA ARG A 211 -22.83 4.90 2.86
C ARG A 211 -23.40 3.50 2.61
N ASP A 212 -24.16 2.91 3.52
CA ASP A 212 -25.11 1.83 3.18
C ASP A 212 -26.48 2.50 3.14
N ASP A 213 -27.23 2.36 2.03
CA ASP A 213 -28.56 2.96 1.94
C ASP A 213 -29.42 2.02 2.77
N LEU A 214 -29.44 2.25 4.08
CA LEU A 214 -30.52 1.71 4.90
C LEU A 214 -31.74 2.47 4.44
N GLY A 215 -32.47 1.86 3.51
CA GLY A 215 -33.68 2.43 2.94
C GLY A 215 -34.59 2.91 4.06
N VAL A 216 -34.68 4.22 4.22
CA VAL A 216 -35.88 4.83 4.77
C VAL A 216 -36.94 4.54 3.72
N ARG A 217 -37.60 3.39 3.85
CA ARG A 217 -38.93 3.22 3.28
C ARG A 217 -39.76 4.26 4.00
N ASN A 218 -39.99 5.40 3.35
CA ASN A 218 -41.05 6.31 3.73
C ASN A 218 -42.34 5.48 3.76
N GLY A 219 -42.77 5.13 4.97
CA GLY A 219 -44.14 4.75 5.23
C GLY A 219 -44.99 6.01 5.09
N GLU A 220 -45.16 6.46 3.85
CA GLU A 220 -46.20 7.42 3.52
C GLU A 220 -47.53 6.72 3.72
N GLY A 221 -48.32 7.31 4.62
CA GLY A 221 -49.64 6.86 4.99
C GLY A 221 -50.51 6.61 3.77
N ARG A 222 -51.23 5.49 3.81
CA ARG A 222 -52.50 5.40 3.13
C ARG A 222 -53.58 5.65 4.17
N ALA A 223 -54.45 6.57 3.78
CA ALA A 223 -55.63 7.09 4.46
C ALA A 223 -56.53 6.01 5.05
#